data_AF-S7MDL0-F1
#
_entry.id   AF-S7MDL0-F1
#
_cell.length_a   1.000
_cell.length_b   1.000
_cell.length_c   1.000
_cell.angle_alpha   90.00
_cell.angle_beta   90.00
_cell.angle_gamma   90.00
#
_symmetry.space_group_name_H-M   'P 1'
#
loop_
_entity.id
_entity.type
_entity.pdbx_description
1 polymer ?
#
loop_
_entity_poly.entity_id
_entity_poly.type
_entity_poly.pdbx_seq_one_letter_code
_entity_poly.pdbx_strand_id
1 'polypeptide(L)'
;MPSGKLWHILGLCLLSGDVPPPLKRFKVSISGTRVEVTCPEDPDSEQIKWERNGVQLTDQQEEHLLLDNFSEMEHSGHYTCYRGNSNNRNYLYLKARVCENCMEVDVMAVAGIIVADICVTLGLLLLVYYWSKNRKAKAKPMTRGPIRKGQRELYAGLNQRGV
;
A
#
# COMPACT_ATOMS: atom_id res chain seq x y z
N MET A 1 -18.85 37.17 -29.12
CA MET A 1 -17.37 37.32 -29.03
C MET A 1 -17.05 38.13 -27.78
N PRO A 2 -16.08 37.70 -26.98
CA PRO A 2 -16.43 36.94 -25.79
C PRO A 2 -16.11 37.65 -24.47
N SER A 3 -17.07 37.55 -23.55
CA SER A 3 -16.92 37.72 -22.11
C SER A 3 -16.08 36.56 -21.56
N GLY A 4 -14.78 36.79 -21.36
CA GLY A 4 -13.80 35.73 -21.05
C GLY A 4 -12.70 36.16 -20.08
N LYS A 5 -12.98 37.12 -19.17
CA LYS A 5 -11.96 37.65 -18.24
C LYS A 5 -12.32 37.58 -16.76
N LEU A 6 -13.45 36.97 -16.40
CA LEU A 6 -13.88 36.89 -14.99
C LEU A 6 -13.49 35.58 -14.28
N TRP A 7 -13.15 34.52 -15.03
CA TRP A 7 -12.81 33.21 -14.47
C TRP A 7 -11.32 33.03 -14.13
N HIS A 8 -10.45 33.96 -14.54
CA HIS A 8 -9.01 33.89 -14.21
C HIS A 8 -8.65 34.44 -12.83
N ILE A 9 -9.51 35.24 -12.20
CA ILE A 9 -9.18 35.91 -10.93
C ILE A 9 -9.45 35.01 -9.71
N LEU A 10 -10.32 34.01 -9.83
CA LEU A 10 -10.55 33.00 -8.77
C LEU A 10 -9.50 31.88 -8.76
N GLY A 11 -8.72 31.73 -9.83
CA GLY A 11 -7.68 30.69 -9.94
C GLY A 11 -6.31 31.07 -9.37
N LEU A 12 -6.09 32.34 -9.02
CA LEU A 12 -4.77 32.83 -8.59
C LEU A 12 -4.58 32.96 -7.08
N CYS A 13 -5.59 32.63 -6.26
CA CYS A 13 -5.50 32.72 -4.80
C CYS A 13 -5.05 31.43 -4.10
N LEU A 14 -4.71 30.36 -4.83
CA LEU A 14 -4.24 29.09 -4.22
C LEU A 14 -2.72 28.93 -4.15
N LEU A 15 -1.93 29.95 -4.54
CA LEU A 15 -0.45 29.86 -4.55
C LEU A 15 0.25 30.77 -3.55
N SER A 16 -0.48 31.38 -2.61
CA SER A 16 0.11 31.98 -1.42
C SER A 16 -0.11 31.08 -0.21
N GLY A 17 0.24 29.79 -0.37
CA GLY A 17 0.62 29.02 0.79
C GLY A 17 1.97 29.58 1.24
N ASP A 18 1.93 30.55 2.15
CA ASP A 18 3.08 30.82 3.02
C ASP A 18 3.44 29.47 3.63
N VAL A 19 4.45 28.82 3.06
CA VAL A 19 5.10 27.68 3.69
C VAL A 19 5.71 28.28 4.95
N PRO A 20 5.19 27.97 6.15
CA PRO A 20 5.78 28.48 7.36
C PRO A 20 7.27 28.11 7.34
N PRO A 21 8.16 29.00 7.81
CA PRO A 21 9.59 28.70 7.88
C PRO A 21 9.77 27.32 8.51
N PRO A 22 10.70 26.49 8.02
CA PRO A 22 10.86 25.13 8.50
C PRO A 22 11.03 25.18 10.01
N LEU A 23 10.00 24.75 10.73
CA LEU A 23 10.08 24.53 12.17
C LEU A 23 11.24 23.55 12.38
N LYS A 24 12.26 23.99 13.12
CA LYS A 24 13.38 23.14 13.54
C LYS A 24 12.80 21.94 14.28
N ARG A 25 12.61 20.84 13.56
CA ARG A 25 11.94 19.63 14.05
C ARG A 25 12.93 18.48 13.94
N PHE A 26 12.95 17.67 14.98
CA PHE A 26 13.66 16.39 14.94
C PHE A 26 13.12 15.55 13.79
N LYS A 27 14.03 14.97 13.01
CA LYS A 27 13.70 13.95 12.03
C LYS A 27 13.91 12.59 12.69
N VAL A 28 12.85 11.79 12.74
CA VAL A 28 12.91 10.43 13.29
C VAL A 28 12.57 9.47 12.16
N SER A 29 13.48 8.54 11.87
CA SER A 29 13.31 7.48 10.88
C SER A 29 13.34 6.14 11.60
N ILE A 30 12.27 5.36 11.48
CA ILE A 30 12.14 4.05 12.13
C ILE A 30 12.24 3.00 11.03
N SER A 31 13.21 2.09 11.15
CA SER A 31 13.44 1.01 10.19
C SER A 31 13.51 -0.32 10.92
N GLY A 32 12.39 -1.06 10.95
CA GLY A 32 12.28 -2.32 11.67
C GLY A 32 12.45 -2.12 13.18
N THR A 33 13.54 -2.64 13.75
CA THR A 33 13.91 -2.45 15.17
C THR A 33 14.92 -1.33 15.40
N ARG A 34 15.37 -0.66 14.33
CA ARG A 34 16.33 0.45 14.39
C ARG A 34 15.62 1.78 14.37
N VAL A 35 16.03 2.69 15.25
CA VAL A 35 15.53 4.07 15.28
C VAL A 35 16.69 5.02 15.04
N GLU A 36 16.53 5.85 14.03
CA GLU A 36 17.46 6.91 13.67
C GLU A 36 16.85 8.26 14.04
N VAL A 37 17.56 9.06 14.83
CA VAL A 37 17.13 10.39 15.25
C VAL A 37 18.14 11.43 14.77
N THR A 38 17.68 12.39 13.98
CA THR A 38 18.49 13.52 13.49
C THR A 38 18.11 14.79 14.25
N CYS A 39 19.13 15.48 14.78
CA CYS A 39 18.96 16.78 15.43
C CYS A 39 18.57 17.85 14.38
N PRO A 40 17.73 18.85 14.70
CA PRO A 40 17.40 19.92 13.77
C PRO A 40 18.65 20.67 13.27
N GLU A 41 18.67 21.04 11.99
CA GLU A 41 19.81 21.69 11.36
C GLU A 41 20.02 23.11 11.92
N ASP A 42 21.21 23.36 12.47
CA ASP A 42 21.73 24.67 12.81
C ASP A 42 23.03 24.87 12.03
N PRO A 43 23.25 26.03 11.40
CA PRO A 43 24.27 26.24 10.37
C PRO A 43 25.74 26.23 10.86
N ASP A 44 26.01 25.89 12.12
CA ASP A 44 27.36 25.95 12.70
C ASP A 44 27.97 24.55 12.88
N SER A 45 29.16 24.37 12.31
CA SER A 45 29.90 23.12 12.13
C SER A 45 30.56 22.56 13.41
N GLU A 46 29.85 22.53 14.54
CA GLU A 46 30.37 21.94 15.77
C GLU A 46 29.82 20.54 16.04
N GLN A 47 30.60 19.75 16.78
CA GLN A 47 30.30 18.37 17.17
C GLN A 47 29.05 18.30 18.07
N ILE A 48 28.05 17.54 17.65
CA ILE A 48 26.79 17.37 18.39
C ILE A 48 27.02 16.45 19.58
N LYS A 49 26.50 16.83 20.74
CA LYS A 49 26.45 15.97 21.93
C LYS A 49 25.03 15.52 22.19
N TRP A 50 24.89 14.25 22.55
CA TRP A 50 23.62 13.61 22.83
C TRP A 50 23.51 13.22 24.31
N GLU A 51 22.32 13.43 24.86
CA GLU A 51 21.98 13.12 26.25
C GLU A 51 20.63 12.39 26.29
N ARG A 52 20.55 11.31 27.05
CA ARG A 52 19.33 10.53 27.28
C ARG A 52 19.03 10.51 28.76
N ASN A 53 17.84 10.99 29.14
CA ASN A 53 17.38 11.03 30.53
C ASN A 53 18.40 11.66 31.51
N GLY A 54 19.17 12.66 31.08
CA GLY A 54 20.18 13.30 31.93
C GLY A 54 21.59 12.69 31.86
N VAL A 55 21.79 11.63 31.06
CA VAL A 55 23.07 10.91 30.94
C VAL A 55 23.66 11.10 29.55
N GLN A 56 24.93 11.51 29.46
CA GLN A 56 25.62 11.67 28.18
C GLN A 56 25.86 10.31 27.51
N LEU A 57 25.57 10.24 26.21
CA LEU A 57 25.88 9.10 25.36
C LEU A 57 27.28 9.33 24.76
N THR A 58 28.31 8.70 25.34
CA THR A 58 29.73 8.96 25.04
C THR A 58 30.19 8.47 23.66
N ASP A 59 29.38 7.71 22.94
CA ASP A 59 29.86 6.89 21.80
C ASP A 59 29.34 7.33 20.42
N GLN A 60 28.60 8.44 20.31
CA GLN A 60 27.93 8.82 19.05
C GLN A 60 28.29 10.26 18.65
N GLN A 61 29.36 10.36 17.86
CA GLN A 61 29.98 11.59 17.35
C GLN A 61 29.49 11.94 15.94
N GLU A 62 28.29 11.46 15.58
CA GLU A 62 27.65 11.64 14.27
C GLU A 62 26.42 12.56 14.39
N GLU A 63 26.01 13.15 13.26
CA GLU A 63 24.79 13.98 13.18
C GLU A 63 23.50 13.19 13.49
N HIS A 64 23.58 11.87 13.34
CA HIS A 64 22.49 10.93 13.49
C HIS A 64 22.74 10.04 14.71
N LEU A 65 21.77 10.00 15.62
CA LEU A 65 21.76 9.06 16.74
C LEU A 65 21.11 7.76 16.27
N LEU A 66 21.90 6.68 16.23
CA LEU A 66 21.44 5.35 15.81
C LEU A 66 21.19 4.47 17.04
N LEU A 67 19.95 4.05 17.22
CA LEU A 67 19.53 3.11 18.26
C LEU A 67 19.16 1.79 17.61
N ASP A 68 20.06 0.82 17.72
CA ASP A 68 19.80 -0.57 17.36
C ASP A 68 18.97 -1.28 18.43
N ASN A 69 18.12 -2.22 17.99
CA ASN A 69 17.26 -3.05 18.86
C ASN A 69 16.49 -2.21 19.90
N PHE A 70 15.79 -1.18 19.40
CA PHE A 70 15.03 -0.28 20.25
C PHE A 70 13.96 -1.05 21.02
N SER A 71 13.84 -0.79 22.31
CA SER A 71 12.80 -1.36 23.17
C SER A 71 12.00 -0.24 23.80
N GLU A 72 10.67 -0.33 23.76
CA GLU A 72 9.78 0.67 24.38
C GLU A 72 10.07 0.81 25.87
N MET A 73 10.45 -0.25 26.58
CA MET A 73 10.69 -0.16 28.02
C MET A 73 12.06 0.42 28.38
N GLU A 74 13.09 0.16 27.56
CA GLU A 74 14.47 0.49 27.91
C GLU A 74 14.98 1.76 27.24
N HIS A 75 14.48 2.05 26.04
CA HIS A 75 15.00 3.12 25.19
C HIS A 75 14.03 4.32 25.06
N SER A 76 12.82 4.23 25.63
CA SER A 76 11.92 5.39 25.71
C SER A 76 12.44 6.44 26.70
N GLY A 77 12.32 7.71 26.34
CA GLY A 77 12.73 8.78 27.25
C GLY A 77 12.91 10.14 26.60
N HIS A 78 13.52 11.04 27.37
CA HIS A 78 13.88 12.38 26.93
C HIS A 78 15.27 12.35 26.29
N TYR A 79 15.31 12.65 25.00
CA TYR A 79 16.51 12.85 24.21
C TYR A 79 16.78 14.34 24.09
N THR A 80 18.02 14.73 24.34
CA THR A 80 18.47 16.11 24.20
C THR A 80 19.69 16.11 23.29
N CYS A 81 19.66 16.94 22.24
CA CYS A 81 20.85 17.27 21.47
C CYS A 81 21.21 18.73 21.73
N TYR A 82 22.51 18.99 21.84
CA TYR A 82 23.04 20.33 21.93
C TYR A 82 24.38 20.41 21.21
N ARG A 83 24.66 21.60 20.69
CA ARG A 83 25.88 21.87 19.94
C ARG A 83 26.80 22.77 20.77
N GLY A 84 28.04 22.32 20.94
CA GLY A 84 29.05 23.03 21.72
C GLY A 84 28.66 23.25 23.18
N ASN A 85 29.02 24.42 23.72
CA ASN A 85 28.59 24.89 25.03
C ASN A 85 27.39 25.86 24.94
N SER A 86 26.67 25.87 23.80
CA SER A 86 25.54 26.78 23.64
C SER A 86 24.37 26.34 24.52
N ASN A 87 23.60 27.32 25.03
CA ASN A 87 22.37 27.07 25.79
C ASN A 87 21.21 26.58 24.91
N ASN A 88 21.44 26.35 23.61
CA ASN A 88 20.45 25.95 22.63
C ASN A 88 20.27 24.42 22.69
N ARG A 89 19.64 23.95 23.77
CA ARG A 89 19.32 22.53 23.96
C ARG A 89 17.97 22.21 23.33
N ASN A 90 17.96 21.27 22.39
CA ASN A 90 16.74 20.81 21.76
C ASN A 90 16.27 19.54 22.46
N TYR A 91 15.02 19.54 22.94
CA TYR A 91 14.44 18.43 23.67
C TYR A 91 13.44 17.66 22.80
N LEU A 92 13.53 16.33 22.80
CA LEU A 92 12.62 15.40 22.14
C LEU A 92 12.20 14.32 23.14
N TYR A 93 10.91 14.09 23.31
CA TYR A 93 10.43 12.90 24.00
C TYR A 93 10.15 11.80 22.99
N LEU A 94 10.94 10.73 23.02
CA LEU A 94 10.82 9.61 22.10
C LEU A 94 10.15 8.43 22.81
N LYS A 95 8.96 8.08 22.32
CA LYS A 95 8.22 6.87 22.72
C LYS A 95 7.75 6.19 21.45
N ALA A 96 8.45 5.13 21.06
CA ALA A 96 8.16 4.34 19.87
C ALA A 96 7.93 2.87 20.23
N ARG A 97 7.07 2.20 19.46
CA ARG A 97 6.95 0.74 19.48
C ARG A 97 7.52 0.24 18.18
N VAL A 98 8.63 -0.48 18.26
CA VAL A 98 9.24 -1.13 17.10
C VAL A 98 8.93 -2.62 17.12
N CYS A 99 8.97 -3.26 15.95
CA CYS A 99 8.59 -4.65 15.78
C CYS A 99 9.47 -5.30 14.71
N GLU A 100 9.84 -6.55 14.90
CA GLU A 100 10.51 -7.37 13.89
C GLU A 100 9.51 -7.82 12.83
N ASN A 101 9.84 -7.63 11.55
CA ASN A 101 9.02 -8.03 10.40
C ASN A 101 7.64 -7.38 10.29
N CYS A 102 7.35 -6.34 11.07
CA CYS A 102 6.15 -5.54 10.87
C CYS A 102 6.28 -4.72 9.57
N MET A 103 5.41 -4.97 8.60
CA MET A 103 5.22 -4.10 7.45
C MET A 103 4.26 -2.96 7.86
N GLU A 104 4.61 -1.71 7.56
CA GLU A 104 3.68 -0.60 7.70
C GLU A 104 2.58 -0.79 6.65
N VAL A 105 1.41 -1.19 7.11
CA VAL A 105 0.25 -1.42 6.25
C VAL A 105 -0.36 -0.07 5.90
N ASP A 106 0.10 0.51 4.80
CA ASP A 106 -0.47 1.75 4.27
C ASP A 106 -1.89 1.51 3.74
N VAL A 107 -2.76 2.50 3.92
CA VAL A 107 -4.17 2.46 3.47
C VAL A 107 -4.23 2.24 1.97
N MET A 108 -3.30 2.84 1.21
CA MET A 108 -3.22 2.65 -0.25
C MET A 108 -2.80 1.22 -0.61
N ALA A 109 -1.92 0.59 0.17
CA ALA A 109 -1.53 -0.80 -0.06
C ALA A 109 -2.73 -1.75 0.16
N VAL A 110 -3.48 -1.56 1.25
CA VAL A 110 -4.69 -2.35 1.52
C VAL A 110 -5.75 -2.14 0.42
N ALA A 111 -5.99 -0.90 0.04
CA ALA A 111 -6.91 -0.58 -1.04
C ALA A 111 -6.48 -1.25 -2.36
N GLY A 112 -5.19 -1.23 -2.67
CA GLY A 112 -4.62 -1.92 -3.83
C GLY A 112 -4.86 -3.43 -3.81
N ILE A 113 -4.68 -4.09 -2.66
CA ILE A 113 -4.95 -5.53 -2.50
C ILE A 113 -6.42 -5.84 -2.75
N ILE A 114 -7.34 -5.05 -2.18
CA ILE A 114 -8.79 -5.25 -2.36
C ILE A 114 -9.18 -5.07 -3.84
N VAL A 115 -8.69 -4.01 -4.49
CA VAL A 115 -8.98 -3.75 -5.90
C VAL A 115 -8.43 -4.88 -6.79
N ALA A 116 -7.22 -5.36 -6.52
CA ALA A 116 -6.63 -6.48 -7.24
C ALA A 116 -7.49 -7.75 -7.12
N ASP A 117 -7.96 -8.09 -5.92
CA ASP A 117 -8.83 -9.25 -5.70
C ASP A 117 -10.17 -9.14 -6.45
N ILE A 118 -10.80 -7.95 -6.43
CA ILE A 118 -12.01 -7.67 -7.21
C ILE A 118 -11.76 -7.85 -8.73
N CYS A 119 -10.63 -7.37 -9.24
CA CYS A 119 -10.28 -7.54 -10.65
C CYS A 119 -10.03 -9.01 -11.02
N VAL A 120 -9.35 -9.77 -10.15
CA VAL A 120 -9.09 -11.20 -10.35
C VAL A 120 -10.39 -11.99 -10.37
N THR A 121 -11.27 -11.77 -9.39
CA THR A 121 -12.57 -12.44 -9.31
C THR A 121 -13.45 -12.11 -10.53
N LEU A 122 -13.57 -10.84 -10.92
CA LEU A 122 -14.28 -10.43 -12.13
C LEU A 122 -13.68 -11.04 -13.40
N GLY A 123 -12.35 -11.07 -13.52
CA GLY A 123 -11.64 -11.66 -14.66
C GLY A 123 -11.93 -13.15 -14.79
N LEU A 124 -11.89 -13.91 -13.69
CA LEU A 124 -12.23 -15.33 -13.66
C LEU A 124 -13.70 -15.58 -14.03
N LEU A 125 -14.63 -14.77 -13.50
CA LEU A 125 -16.05 -14.86 -13.84
C LEU A 125 -16.30 -14.64 -15.33
N LEU A 126 -15.70 -13.61 -15.93
CA LEU A 126 -15.81 -13.34 -17.37
C LEU A 126 -15.18 -14.45 -18.23
N LEU A 127 -14.02 -14.97 -17.81
CA LEU A 127 -13.35 -16.07 -18.51
C LEU A 127 -14.23 -17.33 -18.54
N VAL A 128 -14.74 -17.75 -17.39
CA VAL A 128 -15.64 -18.91 -17.27
C VAL A 128 -16.95 -18.67 -18.04
N TYR A 129 -17.51 -17.47 -17.95
CA TYR A 129 -18.69 -17.09 -18.70
C TYR A 129 -18.47 -17.22 -20.22
N TYR A 130 -17.35 -16.71 -20.73
CA TYR A 130 -17.01 -16.80 -22.15
C TYR A 130 -16.76 -18.24 -22.59
N TRP A 131 -16.07 -19.04 -21.78
CA TRP A 131 -15.87 -20.47 -22.05
C TRP A 131 -17.19 -21.24 -22.07
N SER A 132 -18.08 -20.99 -21.11
CA SER A 132 -19.41 -21.60 -21.03
C SER A 132 -20.25 -21.25 -22.26
N LYS A 133 -20.24 -19.97 -22.67
CA LYS A 133 -20.95 -19.50 -23.86
C LYS A 133 -20.39 -20.12 -25.14
N ASN A 134 -19.07 -20.20 -25.27
CA ASN A 134 -18.42 -20.78 -26.44
C ASN A 134 -18.58 -22.31 -26.53
N ARG A 135 -18.88 -23.00 -25.43
CA ARG A 135 -19.20 -24.44 -25.43
C ARG A 135 -20.64 -24.76 -25.84
N LYS A 136 -21.53 -23.77 -25.92
CA LYS A 136 -22.93 -23.94 -26.35
C LYS A 136 -23.08 -23.85 -27.88
N ALA A 137 -22.49 -24.79 -28.64
CA ALA A 137 -22.95 -25.24 -29.97
C ALA A 137 -21.93 -26.17 -30.65
N LYS A 138 -21.70 -27.36 -30.09
CA LYS A 138 -21.41 -28.56 -30.92
C LYS A 138 -22.23 -29.72 -30.42
N ALA A 139 -23.56 -29.59 -30.46
CA ALA A 139 -24.39 -30.76 -30.62
C ALA A 139 -24.03 -31.32 -32.01
N LYS A 140 -23.12 -32.31 -32.06
CA LYS A 140 -23.02 -33.14 -33.26
C LYS A 140 -24.43 -33.67 -33.50
N PRO A 141 -25.10 -33.36 -34.63
CA PRO A 141 -26.32 -34.06 -34.96
C PRO A 141 -25.94 -35.54 -34.98
N MET A 142 -26.60 -36.34 -34.15
CA MET A 142 -26.49 -37.79 -34.24
C MET A 142 -27.13 -38.15 -35.58
N THR A 143 -26.32 -38.28 -36.64
CA THR A 143 -26.78 -38.80 -37.92
C THR A 143 -27.28 -40.22 -37.65
N ARG A 144 -28.60 -40.39 -37.51
CA ARG A 144 -29.22 -41.72 -37.55
C ARG A 144 -28.82 -42.32 -38.90
N GLY A 145 -28.05 -43.41 -38.85
CA GLY A 145 -27.62 -44.14 -40.05
C GLY A 145 -28.82 -44.53 -40.91
N PRO A 146 -28.62 -44.76 -42.22
CA PRO A 146 -29.71 -45.06 -43.14
C PRO A 146 -30.44 -46.33 -42.67
N ILE A 147 -31.76 -46.23 -42.50
CA ILE A 147 -32.62 -47.40 -42.26
C ILE A 147 -32.43 -48.35 -43.45
N ARG A 148 -31.92 -49.55 -43.17
CA ARG A 148 -31.78 -50.60 -44.20
C ARG A 148 -33.17 -50.99 -44.67
N LYS A 149 -33.37 -51.06 -46.00
CA LYS A 149 -34.68 -51.27 -46.67
C LYS A 149 -35.51 -52.45 -46.14
N GLY A 150 -34.92 -53.43 -45.44
CA GLY A 150 -35.64 -54.56 -44.83
C GLY A 150 -36.29 -54.29 -43.47
N GLN A 151 -35.95 -53.19 -42.79
CA GLN A 151 -36.49 -52.93 -41.44
C GLN A 151 -37.91 -52.35 -41.46
N ARG A 152 -38.33 -51.75 -42.58
CA ARG A 152 -39.67 -51.15 -42.75
C ARG A 152 -40.78 -52.21 -42.74
N GLU A 153 -40.52 -53.38 -43.32
CA GLU A 153 -41.44 -54.52 -43.37
C GLU A 153 -41.72 -55.11 -41.97
N LEU A 154 -40.71 -55.14 -41.09
CA LEU A 154 -40.85 -55.65 -39.73
C LEU A 154 -41.76 -54.76 -38.86
N TYR A 155 -41.76 -53.44 -39.10
CA TYR A 155 -42.65 -52.51 -38.38
C TYR A 155 -44.06 -52.44 -38.98
N ALA A 156 -44.24 -52.74 -40.27
CA ALA A 156 -45.57 -52.80 -40.90
C ALA A 156 -46.41 -53.99 -40.39
N GLY A 157 -45.77 -55.12 -40.08
CA GLY A 157 -46.46 -56.32 -39.57
C GLY A 157 -46.88 -56.26 -38.10
N LEU A 158 -46.35 -55.33 -37.31
CA LEU A 158 -46.70 -55.16 -35.89
C LEU A 158 -47.97 -54.32 -35.68
N ASN A 159 -48.42 -53.56 -36.68
CA ASN A 159 -49.64 -52.74 -36.59
C ASN A 159 -50.95 -53.53 -36.82
N GLN A 160 -50.88 -54.83 -37.19
CA GLN A 160 -52.07 -55.66 -37.44
C GLN A 160 -52.41 -56.65 -36.31
N ARG A 161 -51.70 -56.63 -35.17
CA ARG A 161 -52.03 -57.47 -34.00
C ARG A 161 -52.39 -56.65 -32.75
N GLY A 162 -53.09 -55.54 -32.95
CA GLY A 162 -53.54 -54.67 -31.88
C GLY A 162 -54.92 -54.08 -32.17
N VAL A 163 -55.93 -54.95 -32.08
CA VAL A 163 -57.39 -54.69 -31.95
C VAL A 163 -58.06 -53.95 -33.11
#